data_AF-A0A350D9U7-F1
#
_entry.id   AF-A0A350D9U7-F1
#
_cell.length_a   1.000
_cell.length_b   1.000
_cell.length_c   1.000
_cell.angle_alpha   90.00
_cell.angle_beta   90.00
_cell.angle_gamma   90.00
#
_symmetry.space_group_name_H-M   'P 1'
#
loop_
_entity.id
_entity.type
_entity.pdbx_description
1 polymer ?
#
loop_
_entity_poly.entity_id
_entity_poly.type
_entity_poly.pdbx_seq_one_letter_code
_entity_poly.pdbx_strand_id
1 'polypeptide(L)' 'MVKQIALSKRYDHRYLEEKWYKCWEDGGYFVARTNSNRESFSIVIPPPNITGSLHMGHALNNTLQDILTRFK' A
#
# COMPACT_ATOMS: atom_id res chain seq x y z
N MET A 1 -10.58 -15.15 -28.35
CA MET A 1 -9.86 -16.18 -27.56
C MET A 1 -9.73 -15.67 -26.13
N VAL A 2 -10.33 -16.34 -25.15
CA VAL A 2 -10.18 -15.97 -23.73
C VAL A 2 -8.89 -16.62 -23.25
N LYS A 3 -7.92 -15.81 -22.82
CA LYS A 3 -6.66 -16.31 -22.24
C LYS A 3 -7.01 -16.96 -20.90
N GLN A 4 -6.93 -18.28 -20.81
CA GLN A 4 -7.13 -18.98 -19.54
C GLN A 4 -5.98 -18.60 -18.60
N ILE A 5 -6.28 -17.82 -17.56
CA ILE A 5 -5.32 -17.44 -16.54
C ILE A 5 -5.15 -18.66 -15.64
N ALA A 6 -4.11 -19.46 -15.87
CA ALA A 6 -3.73 -20.54 -14.97
C ALA A 6 -3.19 -19.92 -13.68
N LEU A 7 -4.01 -19.92 -12.62
CA LEU A 7 -3.56 -19.54 -11.28
C LEU A 7 -2.68 -20.66 -10.72
N SER A 8 -1.50 -20.29 -10.20
CA SER A 8 -0.65 -21.23 -9.46
C SER A 8 -1.42 -21.80 -8.27
N LYS A 9 -1.29 -23.11 -8.03
CA LYS A 9 -1.82 -23.75 -6.81
C LYS A 9 -1.05 -23.33 -5.56
N ARG A 10 0.17 -22.80 -5.72
CA ARG A 10 1.03 -22.35 -4.63
C ARG A 10 1.11 -20.82 -4.61
N TYR A 11 0.85 -20.23 -3.44
CA TYR A 11 1.04 -18.82 -3.18
C TYR A 11 2.54 -18.48 -3.10
N ASP A 12 2.97 -17.50 -3.90
CA ASP A 12 4.31 -16.92 -3.87
C ASP A 12 4.20 -15.46 -3.47
N HIS A 13 4.42 -15.18 -2.19
CA HIS A 13 4.27 -13.84 -1.64
C HIS A 13 5.28 -12.86 -2.21
N ARG A 14 6.53 -13.29 -2.45
CA ARG A 14 7.61 -12.41 -2.93
C ARG A 14 7.31 -11.88 -4.32
N TYR A 15 6.95 -12.79 -5.23
CA TYR A 15 6.55 -12.43 -6.59
C TYR A 15 5.34 -11.48 -6.61
N LEU A 16 4.33 -11.78 -5.78
CA LEU A 16 3.10 -10.99 -5.76
C LEU A 16 3.30 -9.61 -5.14
N GLU A 17 4.05 -9.52 -4.05
CA GLU A 17 4.41 -8.25 -3.40
C GLU A 17 5.17 -7.35 -4.37
N GLU A 18 6.21 -7.86 -5.04
CA GLU A 18 6.98 -7.10 -6.03
C GLU A 18 6.12 -6.66 -7.22
N LYS A 19 5.30 -7.57 -7.76
CA LYS A 19 4.43 -7.29 -8.91
C LYS A 19 3.43 -6.18 -8.59
N TRP A 20 2.73 -6.27 -7.46
CA TRP A 20 1.67 -5.33 -7.12
C TRP A 20 2.23 -3.99 -6.67
N TYR A 21 3.34 -3.99 -5.93
CA TYR A 21 4.00 -2.74 -5.55
C TYR A 21 4.38 -1.93 -6.78
N LYS A 22 5.07 -2.57 -7.75
CA LYS A 22 5.42 -1.93 -9.02
C LYS A 22 4.20 -1.43 -9.79
N CYS A 23 3.13 -2.23 -9.84
CA CYS A 23 1.88 -1.81 -10.49
C CYS A 23 1.29 -0.54 -9.87
N TRP A 24 1.33 -0.42 -8.54
CA TRP A 24 0.82 0.76 -7.84
C TRP A 24 1.72 1.99 -8.01
N GLU A 25 3.03 1.78 -8.03
CA GLU A 25 4.02 2.82 -8.28
C GLU A 25 3.90 3.38 -9.70
N ASP A 26 3.95 2.50 -10.71
CA ASP A 26 3.87 2.85 -12.12
C ASP A 26 2.53 3.54 -12.47
N GLY A 27 1.45 3.16 -11.78
CA GLY A 27 0.13 3.76 -11.93
C GLY A 27 -0.11 5.04 -11.12
N GLY A 28 0.87 5.48 -10.33
CA GLY A 28 0.75 6.68 -9.49
C GLY A 28 -0.32 6.59 -8.41
N TYR A 29 -0.66 5.38 -7.95
CA TYR A 29 -1.77 5.15 -7.00
C TYR A 29 -1.51 5.73 -5.60
N PHE A 30 -0.26 5.99 -5.25
CA PHE A 30 0.12 6.62 -4.00
C PHE A 30 -0.01 8.16 -4.02
N VAL A 31 -0.31 8.75 -5.19
CA VAL A 31 -0.42 10.21 -5.34
C VAL A 31 -1.82 10.67 -4.96
N ALA A 32 -1.91 11.51 -3.93
CA ALA A 32 -3.16 12.16 -3.55
C ALA A 32 -3.61 13.16 -4.63
N ARG A 33 -4.89 13.10 -5.01
CA ARG A 33 -5.49 14.05 -5.98
C ARG A 33 -6.06 15.26 -5.25
N THR A 34 -5.44 16.43 -5.46
CA THR A 34 -5.86 17.69 -4.82
C THR A 34 -7.16 18.26 -5.39
N ASN A 35 -7.49 17.94 -6.64
CA ASN A 35 -8.65 18.49 -7.35
C ASN A 35 -9.79 17.47 -7.41
N SER A 36 -10.15 16.91 -6.25
CA SER A 36 -11.22 15.93 -6.11
C SER A 36 -12.43 16.56 -5.44
N ASN A 37 -13.64 16.26 -5.91
CA ASN A 37 -14.89 16.65 -5.24
C ASN A 37 -15.25 15.72 -4.06
N ARG A 38 -14.35 14.79 -3.69
CA ARG A 38 -14.55 13.90 -2.53
C ARG A 38 -14.17 14.61 -1.23
N GLU A 39 -14.76 14.14 -0.14
CA GLU A 39 -14.35 14.58 1.20
C GLU A 39 -12.86 14.28 1.41
N SER A 40 -12.12 15.27 1.91
CA SER A 40 -10.69 15.12 2.14
C SER A 40 -10.44 14.28 3.39
N PHE A 41 -9.52 13.32 3.28
CA PHE A 41 -9.05 12.52 4.40
C PHE A 41 -7.53 12.64 4.52
N SER A 42 -7.04 12.80 5.75
CA SER A 42 -5.61 12.92 6.05
C SER A 42 -5.32 12.29 7.41
N ILE A 43 -4.20 11.58 7.50
CA ILE A 43 -3.66 11.03 8.73
C ILE A 43 -2.28 11.67 8.95
N VAL A 44 -2.08 12.27 10.13
CA VAL A 44 -0.78 12.80 10.51
C VAL A 44 0.11 11.65 10.98
N ILE A 45 1.24 11.46 10.30
CA ILE A 45 2.32 10.60 10.78
C ILE A 45 3.35 11.53 11.41
N PRO A 46 3.63 11.44 12.72
CA PRO A 46 4.63 12.28 13.35
C PRO A 46 5.98 12.04 12.65
N PRO A 47 6.81 13.09 12.50
CA PRO A 47 8.10 12.95 11.85
C PRO A 47 8.89 11.83 12.53
N PRO A 48 9.54 10.96 11.75
CA PRO A 48 10.24 9.82 12.30
C PRO A 48 11.37 10.26 13.24
N ASN A 49 11.20 10.04 14.54
CA ASN A 49 12.32 9.99 15.48
C ASN A 49 13.01 8.62 15.35
N ILE A 50 13.54 8.32 14.16
CA ILE A 50 14.20 7.04 13.88
C ILE A 50 15.64 7.13 14.36
N THR A 51 15.90 6.63 15.56
CA THR A 51 17.26 6.41 16.08
C THR A 51 17.69 4.94 16.00
N GLY A 52 16.87 4.05 15.39
CA GLY A 52 17.13 2.61 15.31
C GLY A 52 16.31 1.88 14.24
N SER A 53 16.39 0.53 14.21
CA SER A 53 15.70 -0.30 13.21
C SER A 53 14.18 -0.38 13.43
N LEU A 54 13.44 -0.63 12.35
CA LEU A 54 12.01 -0.93 12.41
C LEU A 54 11.74 -2.21 13.22
N HIS A 55 10.59 -2.25 13.88
CA HIS A 55 10.15 -3.36 14.72
C HIS A 55 8.64 -3.57 14.57
N MET A 56 8.09 -4.66 15.13
CA MET A 56 6.68 -5.03 14.97
C MET A 56 5.69 -3.92 15.37
N GLY A 57 5.99 -3.11 16.37
CA GLY A 57 5.18 -1.92 16.69
C GLY A 57 5.06 -0.91 15.54
N HIS A 58 6.12 -0.67 14.78
CA HIS A 58 6.08 0.17 13.57
C HIS A 58 5.21 -0.47 12.49
N ALA A 59 5.38 -1.78 12.27
CA ALA A 59 4.57 -2.52 11.30
C ALA A 59 3.08 -2.42 11.63
N LEU A 60 2.70 -2.63 12.89
CA LEU A 60 1.32 -2.53 13.34
C LEU A 60 0.74 -1.13 13.12
N ASN A 61 1.45 -0.08 13.59
CA ASN A 61 0.96 1.28 13.50
C ASN A 61 0.78 1.72 12.03
N ASN A 62 1.78 1.46 11.18
CA ASN A 62 1.72 1.83 9.76
C ASN A 62 0.67 1.02 9.00
N THR A 63 0.45 -0.25 9.35
CA THR A 63 -0.58 -1.09 8.72
C THR A 63 -1.98 -0.54 9.00
N LEU A 64 -2.26 -0.13 10.24
CA LEU A 64 -3.56 0.47 10.59
C LEU A 64 -3.82 1.76 9.81
N GLN A 65 -2.79 2.62 9.69
CA GLN A 65 -2.88 3.87 8.95
C GLN A 65 -3.05 3.63 7.43
N ASP A 66 -2.34 2.65 6.86
CA ASP A 66 -2.46 2.27 5.45
C ASP A 66 -3.87 1.71 5.13
N ILE A 67 -4.42 0.86 6.01
CA ILE A 67 -5.80 0.36 5.88
C ILE A 67 -6.81 1.51 5.84
N LEU A 68 -6.70 2.45 6.77
CA LEU A 68 -7.61 3.61 6.82
C LEU A 68 -7.48 4.49 5.58
N THR A 69 -6.26 4.73 5.11
CA THR A 69 -5.99 5.55 3.92
C THR A 69 -6.51 4.89 2.64
N ARG A 70 -6.50 3.56 2.55
CA ARG A 70 -7.06 2.82 1.41
C ARG A 70 -8.58 2.73 1.43
N PHE A 71 -9.19 2.82 2.61
CA PHE A 71 -10.64 2.70 2.78
C PHE A 71 -11.38 4.02 2.54
N LYS A 72 -10.78 5.15 2.89
CA LYS A 72 -11.36 6.50 2.79
C LYS A 72 -11.22 7.08 1.38
#